data_AF-A0A060CF59-F1
#
_entry.id   AF-A0A060CF59-F1
#
_cell.length_a   1.000
_cell.length_b   1.000
_cell.length_c   1.000
_cell.angle_alpha   90.00
_cell.angle_beta   90.00
_cell.angle_gamma   90.00
#
_symmetry.space_group_name_H-M   'P 1'
#
loop_
_entity.id
_entity.type
_entity.pdbx_description
1 polymer ?
#
loop_
_entity_poly.entity_id
_entity_poly.type
_entity_poly.pdbx_seq_one_letter_code
_entity_poly.pdbx_strand_id
1 'polypeptide(L)'
;MPKYLLVALACAVSLLSLRAAPPVLPEENCAQLRLPAVPLVTHDPYFSVWSFTDQLNDSWPVHWTGAVNALCGIVRVDGQPYSLLGTPQSTTLPQARQLAVRVSATRTQYIFQAGPTEIT
;
A
#
# COMPACT_ATOMS: atom_id res chain seq x y z
N MET A 1 -21.49 52.22 -30.89
CA MET A 1 -21.39 52.17 -29.41
C MET A 1 -21.85 50.79 -28.94
N PRO A 2 -21.12 50.07 -28.07
CA PRO A 2 -19.85 49.42 -28.41
C PRO A 2 -19.92 47.87 -28.37
N LYS A 3 -19.64 47.21 -29.51
CA LYS A 3 -19.46 45.74 -29.63
C LYS A 3 -18.19 45.22 -28.94
N TYR A 4 -17.29 46.11 -28.53
CA TYR A 4 -16.03 45.80 -27.84
C TYR A 4 -16.20 45.49 -26.34
N LEU A 5 -17.37 45.81 -25.76
CA LEU A 5 -17.65 45.62 -24.33
C LEU A 5 -17.76 44.13 -23.95
N LEU A 6 -18.28 43.29 -24.85
CA LEU A 6 -18.45 41.85 -24.64
C LEU A 6 -17.13 41.07 -24.79
N VAL A 7 -16.22 41.53 -25.66
CA VAL A 7 -14.91 40.88 -25.88
C VAL A 7 -13.97 41.13 -24.69
N ALA A 8 -14.05 42.29 -24.05
CA ALA A 8 -13.26 42.61 -22.88
C ALA A 8 -13.62 41.75 -21.64
N LEU A 9 -14.90 41.38 -21.49
CA LEU A 9 -15.39 40.61 -20.35
C LEU A 9 -14.93 39.13 -20.40
N ALA A 10 -14.84 38.53 -21.60
CA ALA A 10 -14.41 37.15 -21.78
C ALA A 10 -12.90 36.95 -21.49
N CYS A 11 -12.08 37.98 -21.69
CA CYS A 11 -10.65 37.94 -21.40
C CYS A 11 -10.37 38.09 -19.89
N ALA A 12 -11.19 38.89 -19.18
CA ALA A 12 -11.04 39.10 -17.73
C ALA A 12 -11.43 37.86 -16.90
N VAL A 13 -12.40 37.06 -17.36
CA VAL A 13 -12.81 35.82 -16.65
C VAL A 13 -11.78 34.70 -16.82
N SER A 14 -11.01 34.70 -17.91
CA SER A 14 -9.98 33.69 -18.19
C SER A 14 -8.68 33.89 -17.41
N LEU A 15 -8.50 35.04 -16.74
CA LEU A 15 -7.30 35.37 -15.96
C LEU A 15 -7.43 35.04 -14.45
N LEU A 16 -8.60 34.58 -13.98
CA LEU A 16 -8.86 34.34 -12.55
C LEU A 16 -8.79 32.87 -12.10
N SER A 17 -8.10 32.00 -12.86
CA SER A 17 -7.97 30.57 -12.50
C SER A 17 -6.54 30.06 -12.45
N LEU A 18 -5.53 30.94 -12.29
CA LEU A 18 -4.19 30.47 -11.95
C LEU A 18 -4.12 30.10 -10.47
N ARG A 19 -4.76 28.99 -10.10
CA ARG A 19 -4.49 28.34 -8.82
C ARG A 19 -3.07 27.81 -8.91
N ALA A 20 -2.15 28.43 -8.17
CA ALA A 20 -0.82 27.88 -7.99
C ALA A 20 -0.98 26.43 -7.55
N ALA A 21 -0.51 25.48 -8.37
CA ALA A 21 -0.38 24.11 -7.94
C ALA A 21 0.49 24.14 -6.66
N PRO A 22 0.09 23.45 -5.58
CA PRO A 22 0.96 23.33 -4.42
C PRO A 22 2.34 22.85 -4.91
N PRO A 23 3.45 23.32 -4.32
CA PRO A 23 4.77 22.84 -4.68
C PRO A 23 4.75 21.31 -4.57
N VAL A 24 4.91 20.63 -5.70
CA VAL A 24 5.15 19.19 -5.73
C VAL A 24 6.52 19.04 -5.10
N LEU A 25 6.55 18.62 -3.83
CA LEU A 25 7.79 18.23 -3.19
C LEU A 25 8.43 17.17 -4.08
N PRO A 26 9.76 17.22 -4.31
CA PRO A 26 10.42 16.19 -5.10
C PRO A 26 10.01 14.83 -4.56
N GLU A 27 9.49 13.95 -5.43
CA GLU A 27 9.34 12.55 -5.06
C GLU A 27 10.76 12.05 -4.77
N GLU A 28 11.08 11.91 -3.49
CA GLU A 28 12.28 11.25 -3.03
C GLU A 28 12.27 9.85 -3.63
N ASN A 29 12.94 9.68 -4.77
CA ASN A 29 13.25 8.38 -5.33
C ASN A 29 14.36 7.77 -4.49
N CYS A 30 14.04 7.49 -3.22
CA CYS A 30 14.83 6.67 -2.35
C CYS A 30 14.91 5.32 -3.05
N ALA A 31 16.08 4.99 -3.60
CA ALA A 31 16.35 3.71 -4.24
C ALA A 31 15.60 2.62 -3.48
N GLN A 32 14.66 1.94 -4.14
CA GLN A 32 13.62 1.12 -3.51
C GLN A 32 14.24 0.25 -2.41
N LEU A 33 14.18 0.74 -1.17
CA LEU A 33 14.92 0.17 -0.07
C LEU A 33 14.24 -1.14 0.28
N ARG A 34 14.89 -2.26 -0.01
CA ARG A 34 14.42 -3.55 0.47
C ARG A 34 14.55 -3.54 1.99
N LEU A 35 13.40 -3.58 2.67
CA LEU A 35 13.35 -3.71 4.11
C LEU A 35 13.80 -5.14 4.49
N PRO A 36 14.78 -5.32 5.39
CA PRO A 36 15.20 -6.65 5.83
C PRO A 36 14.13 -7.37 6.66
N ALA A 37 13.29 -6.60 7.35
CA ALA A 37 12.12 -7.09 8.07
C ALA A 37 11.04 -6.00 8.11
N VAL A 38 9.78 -6.40 7.86
CA VAL A 38 8.63 -5.50 7.87
C VAL A 38 7.85 -5.66 9.18
N PRO A 39 7.57 -4.57 9.93
CA PRO A 39 6.76 -4.64 11.14
C PRO A 39 5.30 -4.95 10.81
N LEU A 40 4.74 -6.01 11.42
CA LEU A 40 3.32 -6.35 11.31
C LEU A 40 2.57 -5.99 12.59
N VAL A 41 3.17 -6.25 13.74
CA VAL A 41 2.66 -5.86 15.07
C VAL A 41 3.83 -5.30 15.86
N THR A 42 3.69 -4.07 16.36
CA THR A 42 4.69 -3.43 17.23
C THR A 42 4.00 -3.08 18.55
N HIS A 43 4.47 -3.67 19.64
CA HIS A 43 3.93 -3.41 20.98
C HIS A 43 5.04 -3.32 22.01
N ASP A 44 5.55 -4.47 22.47
CA ASP A 44 6.63 -4.57 23.45
C ASP A 44 7.72 -5.56 22.96
N PRO A 45 8.89 -5.62 23.62
CA PRO A 45 9.99 -6.48 23.19
C PRO A 45 9.71 -7.99 23.22
N TYR A 46 8.63 -8.43 23.89
CA TYR A 46 8.18 -9.81 23.96
C TYR A 46 7.01 -10.10 23.01
N PHE A 47 6.27 -9.07 22.60
CA PHE A 47 5.12 -9.16 21.71
C PHE A 47 5.24 -8.21 20.51
N SER A 48 6.29 -8.39 19.71
CA SER A 48 6.43 -7.76 18.40
C SER A 48 6.55 -8.84 17.30
N VAL A 49 5.87 -8.64 16.17
CA VAL A 49 5.75 -9.63 15.09
C VAL A 49 6.19 -9.00 13.77
N TRP A 50 7.05 -9.71 13.05
CA TRP A 50 7.75 -9.22 11.87
C TRP A 50 7.66 -10.22 10.72
N SER A 51 7.64 -9.72 9.49
CA SER A 51 7.86 -10.51 8.27
C SER A 51 9.30 -10.32 7.81
N PHE A 52 10.03 -11.42 7.65
CA PHE A 52 11.41 -11.44 7.14
C PHE A 52 11.48 -11.87 5.66
N THR A 53 10.35 -11.80 4.96
CA THR A 53 10.21 -12.22 3.57
C THR A 53 9.81 -11.06 2.69
N ASP A 54 10.17 -11.13 1.41
CA ASP A 54 9.79 -10.12 0.43
C ASP A 54 8.27 -10.13 0.17
N GLN A 55 7.66 -11.32 0.15
CA GLN A 55 6.20 -11.48 0.09
C GLN A 55 5.65 -11.93 1.44
N LEU A 56 4.56 -11.31 1.87
CA LEU A 56 3.94 -11.54 3.17
C LEU A 56 3.36 -12.96 3.34
N ASN A 57 3.08 -13.64 2.23
CA ASN A 57 2.51 -14.99 2.18
C ASN A 57 3.53 -16.09 1.88
N ASP A 58 4.84 -15.79 1.92
CA ASP A 58 5.91 -16.77 1.70
C ASP A 58 6.34 -17.52 2.97
N SER A 59 6.14 -16.94 4.15
CA SER A 59 6.44 -17.59 5.44
C SER A 59 5.49 -17.15 6.54
N TRP A 60 5.53 -17.87 7.66
CA TRP A 60 4.92 -17.36 8.88
C TRP A 60 5.70 -16.15 9.41
N PRO A 61 4.99 -15.12 9.92
CA PRO A 61 5.62 -14.07 10.70
C PRO A 61 6.27 -14.61 11.98
N VAL A 62 7.32 -13.93 12.42
CA VAL A 62 8.13 -14.35 13.56
C VAL A 62 8.37 -13.19 14.53
N HIS A 63 8.64 -13.55 15.77
CA HIS A 63 9.30 -12.68 16.73
C HIS A 63 10.78 -12.48 16.35
N TRP A 64 11.45 -11.44 16.87
CA TRP A 64 12.86 -11.18 16.56
C TRP A 64 13.81 -12.30 17.00
N THR A 65 13.39 -13.15 17.95
CA THR A 65 14.12 -14.36 18.37
C THR A 65 14.01 -15.52 17.37
N GLY A 66 13.23 -15.38 16.30
CA GLY A 66 12.94 -16.44 15.33
C GLY A 66 11.78 -17.35 15.72
N ALA A 67 11.19 -17.18 16.91
CA ALA A 67 9.99 -17.91 17.31
C ALA A 67 8.80 -17.51 16.41
N VAL A 68 8.06 -18.51 15.91
CA VAL A 68 6.89 -18.27 15.05
C VAL A 68 5.74 -17.67 15.86
N ASN A 69 5.27 -16.50 15.43
CA ASN A 69 4.05 -15.87 15.90
C ASN A 69 3.07 -15.83 14.71
N ALA A 70 2.45 -16.97 14.45
CA ALA A 70 1.68 -17.18 13.22
C ALA A 70 0.49 -16.22 13.12
N LEU A 71 0.46 -15.45 12.04
CA LEU A 71 -0.69 -14.69 11.58
C LEU A 71 -1.12 -15.27 10.23
N CYS A 72 -2.43 -15.43 10.04
CA CYS A 72 -3.01 -15.93 8.81
C CYS A 72 -4.03 -14.91 8.29
N GLY A 73 -3.89 -14.51 7.03
CA GLY A 73 -4.82 -13.62 6.36
C GLY A 73 -5.32 -14.26 5.07
N ILE A 74 -6.63 -14.49 4.99
CA ILE A 74 -7.29 -15.03 3.81
C ILE A 74 -8.42 -14.07 3.44
N VAL A 75 -8.49 -13.69 2.17
CA VAL A 75 -9.59 -12.90 1.61
C VAL A 75 -10.38 -13.73 0.62
N ARG A 76 -11.70 -13.52 0.53
CA ARG A 76 -12.52 -14.11 -0.53
C ARG A 76 -12.89 -13.03 -1.53
N VAL A 77 -12.57 -13.26 -2.80
CA VAL A 77 -12.98 -12.43 -3.94
C VAL A 77 -13.82 -13.31 -4.85
N ASP A 78 -15.07 -12.90 -5.09
CA ASP A 78 -16.02 -13.65 -5.93
C ASP A 78 -16.20 -15.13 -5.55
N GLY A 79 -16.16 -15.41 -4.24
CA GLY A 79 -16.28 -16.77 -3.70
C GLY A 79 -14.98 -17.59 -3.69
N GLN A 80 -13.93 -17.13 -4.37
CA GLN A 80 -12.62 -17.78 -4.37
C GLN A 80 -11.75 -17.26 -3.21
N PRO A 81 -11.19 -18.13 -2.35
CA PRO A 81 -10.28 -17.71 -1.29
C PRO A 81 -8.85 -17.48 -1.80
N TYR A 82 -8.18 -16.44 -1.31
CA TYR A 82 -6.79 -16.09 -1.61
C TYR A 82 -5.98 -15.83 -0.35
N SER A 83 -4.72 -16.29 -0.30
CA SER A 83 -3.83 -16.10 0.85
C SER A 83 -3.10 -14.78 0.73
N LEU A 84 -3.22 -13.94 1.75
CA LEU A 84 -2.55 -12.65 1.86
C LEU A 84 -1.35 -12.70 2.82
N LEU A 85 -1.46 -13.50 3.89
CA LEU A 85 -0.52 -13.48 5.01
C LEU A 85 -0.31 -14.89 5.57
N GLY A 86 0.94 -15.28 5.73
CA GLY A 86 1.32 -16.58 6.26
C GLY A 86 1.25 -17.71 5.23
N THR A 87 1.63 -18.92 5.67
CA THR A 87 1.69 -20.13 4.84
C THR A 87 0.77 -21.23 5.37
N PRO A 88 -0.57 -21.03 5.35
CA PRO A 88 -1.50 -22.06 5.79
C PRO A 88 -1.27 -23.34 4.99
N GLN A 89 -1.23 -24.50 5.67
CA GLN A 89 -0.91 -25.80 5.05
C GLN A 89 -1.95 -26.31 4.04
N SER A 90 -2.92 -25.50 3.63
CA SER A 90 -3.88 -25.84 2.60
C SER A 90 -3.26 -25.62 1.22
N THR A 91 -2.76 -26.70 0.62
CA THR A 91 -2.17 -26.75 -0.74
C THR A 91 -3.13 -26.32 -1.87
N THR A 92 -4.38 -25.98 -1.55
CA THR A 92 -5.41 -25.62 -2.53
C THR A 92 -5.68 -24.11 -2.60
N LEU A 93 -5.11 -23.32 -1.69
CA LEU A 93 -5.45 -21.91 -1.58
C LEU A 93 -4.51 -21.06 -2.46
N PRO A 94 -4.99 -20.40 -3.53
CA PRO A 94 -4.15 -19.56 -4.35
C PRO A 94 -3.59 -18.39 -3.54
N GLN A 95 -2.31 -18.09 -3.71
CA GLN A 95 -1.68 -16.90 -3.12
C GLN A 95 -2.10 -15.65 -3.90
N ALA A 96 -2.51 -14.60 -3.20
CA ALA A 96 -2.65 -13.29 -3.84
C ALA A 96 -1.26 -12.75 -4.19
N ARG A 97 -1.17 -12.05 -5.32
CA ARG A 97 0.11 -11.46 -5.75
C ARG A 97 0.34 -10.16 -5.01
N GLN A 98 1.42 -10.08 -4.23
CA GLN A 98 1.83 -8.82 -3.61
C GLN A 98 2.32 -7.84 -4.68
N LEU A 99 1.76 -6.63 -4.71
CA LEU A 99 2.14 -5.56 -5.63
C LEU A 99 3.09 -4.57 -4.99
N ALA A 100 2.84 -4.19 -3.73
CA ALA A 100 3.66 -3.22 -3.01
C ALA A 100 3.55 -3.38 -1.49
N VAL A 101 4.57 -2.87 -0.80
CA VAL A 101 4.56 -2.65 0.65
C VAL A 101 4.95 -1.21 0.93
N ARG A 102 4.21 -0.54 1.81
CA ARG A 102 4.48 0.83 2.26
C ARG A 102 4.57 0.83 3.78
N VAL A 103 5.72 1.22 4.30
CA VAL A 103 5.95 1.36 5.74
C VAL A 103 6.04 2.84 6.07
N SER A 104 5.16 3.29 6.96
CA SER A 104 5.13 4.63 7.54
C SER A 104 5.38 4.53 9.04
N ALA A 105 5.49 5.66 9.73
CA ALA A 105 5.86 5.71 11.15
C ALA A 105 5.00 4.80 12.05
N THR A 106 3.71 4.63 11.75
CA THR A 106 2.78 3.84 12.60
C THR A 106 1.94 2.85 11.81
N ARG A 107 2.23 2.66 10.52
CA ARG A 107 1.40 1.81 9.65
C ARG A 107 2.23 1.12 8.59
N THR A 108 2.01 -0.18 8.46
CA THR A 108 2.42 -0.99 7.32
C THR A 108 1.19 -1.28 6.46
N GLN A 109 1.29 -1.00 5.17
CA GLN A 109 0.24 -1.29 4.18
C GLN A 109 0.81 -2.21 3.11
N TYR A 110 0.09 -3.29 2.82
CA TYR A 110 0.40 -4.16 1.70
C TYR A 110 -0.70 -4.04 0.66
N ILE A 111 -0.30 -4.00 -0.61
CA ILE A 111 -1.24 -3.98 -1.73
C ILE A 111 -1.13 -5.32 -2.44
N PHE A 112 -2.26 -5.99 -2.63
CA PHE A 112 -2.35 -7.29 -3.27
C PHE A 112 -3.30 -7.28 -4.45
N GLN A 113 -2.97 -8.06 -5.48
CA GLN A 113 -3.91 -8.47 -6.51
C GLN A 113 -4.49 -9.85 -6.16
N ALA A 114 -5.79 -9.91 -5.93
CA ALA A 114 -6.54 -11.15 -5.69
C ALA A 114 -7.61 -11.32 -6.77
N GLY A 115 -7.33 -12.18 -7.76
CA GLY A 115 -8.19 -12.34 -8.93
C GLY A 115 -8.34 -11.01 -9.69
N PRO A 116 -9.57 -10.53 -9.97
CA PRO A 116 -9.80 -9.25 -10.66
C PRO A 116 -9.66 -8.02 -9.75
N THR A 117 -9.50 -8.17 -8.44
CA THR A 117 -9.61 -7.06 -7.48
C THR A 117 -8.28 -6.77 -6.78
N GLU A 118 -7.97 -5.48 -6.63
CA GLU A 118 -6.86 -4.99 -5.79
C GLU A 118 -7.35 -4.81 -4.34
N ILE A 119 -6.55 -5.27 -3.37
CA ILE A 119 -6.84 -5.25 -1.94
C ILE A 119 -5.71 -4.50 -1.21
N THR A 120 -6.06 -3.62 -0.25
CA THR A 120 -5.13 -2.81 0.55
C THR A 120 -5.43 -2.91 2.04
#